data_AF-A0A094K7H9-F1
#
_entry.id   AF-A0A094K7H9-F1
#
_cell.length_a   1.000
_cell.length_b   1.000
_cell.length_c   1.000
_cell.angle_alpha   90.00
_cell.angle_beta   90.00
_cell.angle_gamma   90.00
#
_symmetry.space_group_name_H-M   'P 1'
#
loop_
_entity.id
_entity.type
_entity.pdbx_description
1 polymer ?
#
loop_
_entity_poly.entity_id
_entity_poly.type
_entity_poly.pdbx_seq_one_letter_code
_entity_poly.pdbx_strand_id
1 'polypeptide(L)'
;MGDEQETQSADTSETMPSPVGQRRALFPEQPHPSLRANRELWSVLAGIRFIWLRKLDYPCISARNVLISPKGEVKLGKTWHFPIIKPTDLRTGAEPHYQPMSLYIEANDTPTIVQNPSMRVEPSESLEVPNHCFQLAKAAEFLYHEVDPATIMTCIPKCAKRYVGRSHEKMAYVNVIEAHVKRMSTNVIKRGINIARMLVFHHVETYNFRSMMGQGGHAGIRYFKALITPDIALYVLAEQFKVVDPAFVFNEGKRANALEEKVRSDCRKIVFYGIALLLFDSYRYLIQKEAGDGNGAAKVFNEAAGIEYVRENYKQYTCWGPTKKVSREFGALPASPKFVIRKNIRKPKVSRTLGNGNTWTDSDSELD
;
A
#
# COMPACT_ATOMS: atom_id res chain seq x y z
N MET A 1 -41.80 -24.04 60.84
CA MET A 1 -41.48 -25.46 61.08
C MET A 1 -41.25 -26.09 59.72
N GLY A 2 -40.03 -26.61 59.49
CA GLY A 2 -39.53 -27.31 58.29
C GLY A 2 -39.32 -26.35 57.10
N ASP A 3 -38.12 -25.94 56.68
CA ASP A 3 -36.86 -26.66 56.44
C ASP A 3 -37.04 -27.97 55.69
N GLU A 4 -36.65 -27.98 54.41
CA GLU A 4 -35.70 -28.96 53.87
C GLU A 4 -35.15 -28.51 52.51
N GLN A 5 -33.85 -28.21 52.52
CA GLN A 5 -32.96 -28.29 51.36
C GLN A 5 -32.80 -29.77 50.97
N GLU A 6 -32.62 -30.06 49.68
CA GLU A 6 -31.56 -31.00 49.32
C GLU A 6 -31.00 -30.75 47.93
N THR A 7 -29.77 -31.22 47.80
CA THR A 7 -28.70 -30.79 46.89
C THR A 7 -28.24 -32.04 46.12
N GLN A 8 -27.47 -31.83 45.04
CA GLN A 8 -26.53 -32.80 44.41
C GLN A 8 -27.18 -33.92 43.57
N SER A 9 -26.53 -34.55 42.59
CA SER A 9 -25.33 -34.36 41.76
C SER A 9 -25.32 -35.53 40.76
N ALA A 10 -24.51 -35.41 39.71
CA ALA A 10 -23.91 -36.44 38.84
C ALA A 10 -24.27 -36.19 37.36
N ASP A 11 -23.37 -35.69 36.53
CA ASP A 11 -22.13 -36.31 36.05
C ASP A 11 -22.44 -37.46 35.08
N THR A 12 -22.32 -37.18 33.79
CA THR A 12 -22.01 -38.21 32.79
C THR A 12 -21.12 -37.58 31.74
N SER A 13 -19.85 -37.95 31.85
CA SER A 13 -18.77 -37.68 30.94
C SER A 13 -18.88 -38.60 29.74
N GLU A 14 -19.02 -38.04 28.53
CA GLU A 14 -18.69 -38.75 27.29
C GLU A 14 -17.39 -38.21 26.72
N THR A 15 -16.37 -39.04 26.88
CA THR A 15 -15.04 -38.93 26.29
C THR A 15 -15.10 -39.55 24.89
N MET A 16 -14.71 -38.81 23.85
CA MET A 16 -14.39 -39.38 22.53
C MET A 16 -13.19 -38.64 21.90
N PRO A 17 -12.45 -39.29 20.98
CA PRO A 17 -11.00 -39.35 21.04
C PRO A 17 -10.28 -38.30 20.19
N SER A 18 -9.04 -38.07 20.60
CA SER A 18 -8.03 -37.22 19.97
C SER A 18 -7.55 -37.78 18.62
N PRO A 19 -7.46 -36.98 17.54
CA PRO A 19 -6.59 -37.28 16.42
C PRO A 19 -5.23 -36.61 16.63
N VAL A 20 -4.23 -37.48 16.78
CA VAL A 20 -2.80 -37.20 16.65
C VAL A 20 -2.52 -36.59 15.27
N GLY A 21 -1.87 -35.42 15.22
CA GLY A 21 -1.39 -34.84 13.96
C GLY A 21 -0.91 -33.39 14.03
N GLN A 22 0.39 -33.21 14.26
CA GLN A 22 1.19 -32.02 13.89
C GLN A 22 0.71 -30.62 14.32
N ARG A 23 1.05 -30.25 15.56
CA ARG A 23 1.24 -28.84 15.92
C ARG A 23 2.54 -28.32 15.28
N ARG A 24 2.45 -27.49 14.24
CA ARG A 24 3.51 -26.52 13.93
C ARG A 24 3.23 -25.24 14.73
N ALA A 25 4.00 -25.04 15.78
CA ALA A 25 4.10 -23.73 16.43
C ALA A 25 4.73 -22.75 15.43
N LEU A 26 4.05 -21.64 15.14
CA LEU A 26 4.49 -20.66 14.14
C LEU A 26 5.38 -19.55 14.71
N PHE A 27 5.69 -19.55 16.01
CA PHE A 27 6.65 -18.63 16.62
C PHE A 27 7.30 -19.28 17.86
N PRO A 28 8.63 -19.27 18.01
CA PRO A 28 9.25 -19.56 19.30
C PRO A 28 9.14 -18.31 20.19
N GLU A 29 8.50 -18.45 21.35
CA GLU A 29 8.68 -17.52 22.48
C GLU A 29 10.05 -17.78 23.11
N GLN A 30 10.84 -16.72 23.35
CA GLN A 30 12.00 -16.76 24.23
C GLN A 30 11.88 -15.69 25.34
N PRO A 31 12.43 -15.94 26.53
CA PRO A 31 12.20 -15.13 27.73
C PRO A 31 13.13 -13.90 27.81
N HIS A 32 12.62 -12.84 28.46
CA HIS A 32 13.31 -11.57 28.71
C HIS A 32 14.38 -11.63 29.81
N PRO A 33 15.54 -10.96 29.64
CA PRO A 33 16.38 -10.47 30.74
C PRO A 33 16.40 -8.93 30.87
N SER A 34 16.82 -8.46 32.04
CA SER A 34 16.35 -7.25 32.74
C SER A 34 17.33 -6.05 32.78
N LEU A 35 16.73 -4.85 32.78
CA LEU A 35 16.98 -3.62 33.58
C LEU A 35 18.36 -2.96 33.76
N ARG A 36 19.50 -3.42 33.23
CA ARG A 36 20.80 -2.70 33.43
C ARG A 36 21.18 -1.68 32.34
N ALA A 37 20.56 -1.67 31.17
CA ALA A 37 20.86 -0.75 30.06
C ALA A 37 20.32 0.70 30.23
N ASN A 38 19.73 1.03 31.39
CA ASN A 38 19.04 2.31 31.58
C ASN A 38 20.01 3.51 31.61
N ARG A 39 21.18 3.41 32.24
CA ARG A 39 21.98 4.60 32.61
C ARG A 39 22.60 5.36 31.42
N GLU A 40 22.99 4.65 30.36
CA GLU A 40 23.54 5.27 29.14
C GLU A 40 22.44 5.73 28.17
N LEU A 41 21.27 5.08 28.21
CA LEU A 41 20.09 5.56 27.51
C LEU A 41 19.60 6.91 28.08
N TRP A 42 19.70 7.07 29.41
CA TRP A 42 19.33 8.30 30.11
C TRP A 42 20.23 9.50 29.78
N SER A 43 21.54 9.29 29.56
CA SER A 43 22.46 10.38 29.17
C SER A 43 22.22 10.86 27.73
N VAL A 44 21.91 9.95 26.82
CA VAL A 44 21.53 10.27 25.43
C VAL A 44 20.21 11.05 25.39
N LEU A 45 19.21 10.63 26.17
CA LEU A 45 17.92 11.32 26.27
C LEU A 45 18.03 12.69 26.94
N ALA A 46 18.91 12.84 27.95
CA ALA A 46 19.20 14.13 28.57
C ALA A 46 19.87 15.12 27.59
N GLY A 47 20.78 14.64 26.74
CA GLY A 47 21.42 15.45 25.69
C GLY A 47 20.44 15.93 24.61
N ILE A 48 19.52 15.04 24.18
CA ILE A 48 18.45 15.39 23.24
C ILE A 48 17.51 16.45 23.84
N ARG A 49 17.16 16.31 25.13
CA ARG A 49 16.34 17.27 25.88
C ARG A 49 17.01 18.64 26.05
N PHE A 50 18.33 18.69 26.24
CA PHE A 50 19.11 19.93 26.36
C PHE A 50 19.11 20.76 25.06
N ILE A 51 19.27 20.10 23.91
CA ILE A 51 19.27 20.74 22.58
C ILE A 51 17.88 21.34 22.28
N TRP A 52 16.81 20.63 22.65
CA TRP A 52 15.44 21.07 22.40
C TRP A 52 14.97 22.23 23.31
N LEU A 53 15.42 22.29 24.57
CA LEU A 53 15.09 23.36 25.52
C LEU A 53 15.71 24.73 25.15
N ARG A 54 16.78 24.75 24.36
CA ARG A 54 17.51 25.99 24.00
C ARG A 54 17.11 26.60 22.65
N LYS A 55 16.09 26.07 21.98
CA LYS A 55 15.61 26.53 20.65
C LYS A 55 16.75 26.74 19.65
N LEU A 56 17.74 25.86 19.66
CA LEU A 56 18.78 25.85 18.65
C LEU A 56 18.17 25.27 17.37
N ASP A 57 18.11 26.06 16.31
CA ASP A 57 17.52 25.69 15.02
C ASP A 57 18.30 24.54 14.36
N TYR A 58 17.96 23.30 14.71
CA TYR A 58 18.41 22.11 14.00
C TYR A 58 17.32 21.02 13.96
N PRO A 59 16.95 20.53 12.78
CA PRO A 59 15.83 19.60 12.64
C PRO A 59 16.27 18.13 12.81
N CYS A 60 15.59 17.45 13.72
CA CYS A 60 15.30 16.00 13.75
C CYS A 60 16.45 15.02 14.14
N ILE A 61 16.47 14.60 15.41
CA ILE A 61 17.40 13.59 15.96
C ILE A 61 16.84 12.15 15.82
N SER A 62 17.67 11.22 15.33
CA SER A 62 17.45 9.75 15.29
C SER A 62 18.75 9.02 15.62
N ALA A 63 18.71 7.84 16.23
CA ALA A 63 19.90 7.06 16.61
C ALA A 63 20.79 6.60 15.43
N ARG A 64 20.33 6.71 14.17
CA ARG A 64 21.16 6.53 12.96
C ARG A 64 21.84 7.82 12.51
N ASN A 65 21.41 8.92 13.08
CA ASN A 65 21.90 10.26 12.90
C ASN A 65 22.57 10.70 14.22
N VAL A 66 23.25 9.81 14.94
CA VAL A 66 23.99 10.19 16.15
C VAL A 66 25.27 9.36 16.11
N LEU A 67 26.32 9.90 15.49
CA LEU A 67 27.66 9.33 15.49
C LEU A 67 28.39 9.82 16.72
N ILE A 68 28.74 8.93 17.65
CA ILE A 68 29.51 9.28 18.86
C ILE A 68 31.01 9.06 18.55
N SER A 69 31.82 10.12 18.62
CA SER A 69 33.28 10.03 18.46
C SER A 69 33.94 9.45 19.71
N PRO A 70 35.18 8.94 19.64
CA PRO A 70 35.92 8.44 20.81
C PRO A 70 36.16 9.50 21.90
N LYS A 71 35.97 10.79 21.58
CA LYS A 71 36.03 11.93 22.52
C LYS A 71 34.64 12.34 23.06
N GLY A 72 33.57 11.62 22.68
CA GLY A 72 32.21 11.89 23.14
C GLY A 72 31.40 12.88 22.28
N GLU A 73 31.86 13.25 21.09
CA GLU A 73 31.15 14.20 20.21
C GLU A 73 30.09 13.52 19.34
N VAL A 74 28.91 14.12 19.15
CA VAL A 74 27.74 13.55 18.45
C VAL A 74 27.50 14.19 17.06
N LYS A 75 27.28 13.43 15.97
CA LYS A 75 26.92 13.95 14.60
C LYS A 75 25.66 13.33 13.97
N LEU A 76 24.84 14.13 13.26
CA LEU A 76 23.58 13.71 12.59
C LEU A 76 23.66 13.43 11.08
N GLY A 77 22.95 12.38 10.64
CA GLY A 77 22.82 11.93 9.24
C GLY A 77 21.73 12.67 8.45
N LYS A 78 21.97 12.90 7.16
CA LYS A 78 21.50 14.09 6.42
C LYS A 78 20.16 14.01 5.66
N THR A 79 19.35 12.93 5.70
CA THR A 79 18.35 12.69 4.61
C THR A 79 16.89 12.35 4.95
N TRP A 80 16.47 12.20 6.21
CA TRP A 80 15.06 11.87 6.52
C TRP A 80 14.19 13.13 6.68
N HIS A 81 13.03 13.15 6.00
CA HIS A 81 12.08 14.25 6.01
C HIS A 81 10.73 13.79 6.57
N PHE A 82 10.09 14.61 7.40
CA PHE A 82 8.74 14.34 7.89
C PHE A 82 7.74 14.27 6.73
N PRO A 83 6.82 13.29 6.71
CA PRO A 83 5.79 13.23 5.69
C PRO A 83 4.85 14.43 5.84
N ILE A 84 4.64 15.18 4.75
CA ILE A 84 3.69 16.29 4.71
C ILE A 84 2.31 15.70 4.40
N ILE A 85 1.50 15.53 5.45
CA ILE A 85 0.12 15.05 5.32
C ILE A 85 -0.79 16.27 5.24
N LYS A 86 -1.56 16.37 4.15
CA LYS A 86 -2.53 17.46 3.96
C LYS A 86 -3.87 17.01 4.54
N PRO A 87 -4.48 17.76 5.47
CA PRO A 87 -5.84 17.51 5.91
C PRO A 87 -6.78 17.51 4.71
N THR A 88 -7.59 16.47 4.56
CA THR A 88 -8.59 16.36 3.51
C THR A 88 -9.96 16.32 4.14
N ASP A 89 -10.80 17.30 3.81
CA ASP A 89 -12.19 17.27 4.23
C ASP A 89 -12.97 16.27 3.37
N LEU A 90 -13.08 15.05 3.87
CA LEU A 90 -13.92 14.00 3.29
C LEU A 90 -15.28 13.89 4.00
N ARG A 91 -15.55 14.75 4.99
CA ARG A 91 -16.76 14.71 5.81
C ARG A 91 -17.88 15.51 5.16
N THR A 92 -18.25 15.10 3.95
CA THR A 92 -19.53 15.54 3.40
C THR A 92 -20.62 14.71 4.08
N GLY A 93 -21.57 15.39 4.74
CA GLY A 93 -22.72 14.71 5.37
C GLY A 93 -23.66 14.04 4.37
N ALA A 94 -23.51 14.34 3.08
CA ALA A 94 -24.23 13.68 1.99
C ALA A 94 -23.64 12.30 1.69
N GLU A 95 -24.50 11.33 1.44
CA GLU A 95 -24.09 9.99 1.00
C GLU A 95 -23.48 10.07 -0.41
N PRO A 96 -22.20 9.71 -0.62
CA PRO A 96 -21.55 9.80 -1.93
C PRO A 96 -22.09 8.73 -2.87
N HIS A 97 -22.33 9.07 -4.13
CA HIS A 97 -22.84 8.12 -5.13
C HIS A 97 -21.89 6.93 -5.34
N TYR A 98 -22.43 5.71 -5.29
CA TYR A 98 -21.68 4.49 -5.56
C TYR A 98 -21.65 4.20 -7.06
N GLN A 99 -20.44 4.12 -7.62
CA GLN A 99 -20.23 3.65 -8.99
C GLN A 99 -19.33 2.40 -8.99
N PRO A 100 -19.81 1.23 -9.43
CA PRO A 100 -19.00 0.02 -9.44
C PRO A 100 -17.92 0.06 -10.53
N MET A 101 -16.76 -0.53 -10.22
CA MET A 101 -15.64 -0.67 -11.15
C MET A 101 -15.97 -1.55 -12.36
N SER A 102 -16.98 -2.44 -12.26
CA SER A 102 -17.41 -3.32 -13.36
C SER A 102 -17.72 -2.55 -14.64
N LEU A 103 -18.34 -1.37 -14.54
CA LEU A 103 -18.63 -0.50 -15.69
C LEU A 103 -17.37 -0.14 -16.48
N TYR A 104 -16.25 0.06 -15.78
CA TYR A 104 -14.97 0.42 -16.39
C TYR A 104 -14.20 -0.80 -16.90
N ILE A 105 -14.38 -1.96 -16.27
CA ILE A 105 -13.86 -3.25 -16.77
C ILE A 105 -14.58 -3.62 -18.08
N GLU A 106 -15.91 -3.54 -18.11
CA GLU A 106 -16.73 -3.79 -19.29
C GLU A 106 -16.41 -2.82 -20.43
N ALA A 107 -16.17 -1.54 -20.11
CA ALA A 107 -15.70 -0.55 -21.08
C ALA A 107 -14.31 -0.89 -21.67
N ASN A 108 -13.47 -1.63 -20.93
CA ASN A 108 -12.19 -2.14 -21.43
C ASN A 108 -12.37 -3.35 -22.37
N ASP A 109 -13.50 -4.05 -22.23
CA ASP A 109 -13.88 -5.25 -22.96
C ASP A 109 -14.84 -4.99 -24.14
N THR A 110 -15.29 -3.75 -24.34
CA THR A 110 -16.10 -3.38 -25.50
C THR A 110 -15.23 -3.20 -26.75
N PRO A 111 -15.65 -3.71 -27.91
CA PRO A 111 -14.89 -3.54 -29.14
C PRO A 111 -14.86 -2.05 -29.50
N THR A 112 -13.67 -1.44 -29.53
CA THR A 112 -13.48 -0.25 -30.35
C THR A 112 -13.81 -0.67 -31.77
N ILE A 113 -14.85 -0.10 -32.37
CA ILE A 113 -15.19 -0.33 -33.78
C ILE A 113 -14.06 0.30 -34.60
N VAL A 114 -12.98 -0.47 -34.79
CA VAL A 114 -11.98 -0.16 -35.80
C VAL A 114 -12.63 -0.56 -37.11
N GLN A 115 -13.25 0.42 -37.78
CA GLN A 115 -13.60 0.27 -39.19
C GLN A 115 -12.29 -0.02 -39.94
N ASN A 116 -12.24 -1.16 -40.62
CA ASN A 116 -11.12 -1.74 -41.38
C ASN A 116 -10.17 -2.65 -40.58
N PRO A 117 -10.38 -3.99 -40.63
CA PRO A 117 -9.33 -4.94 -40.29
C PRO A 117 -8.32 -4.96 -41.45
N SER A 118 -7.52 -3.90 -41.59
CA SER A 118 -6.47 -3.91 -42.62
C SER A 118 -5.29 -4.76 -42.15
N MET A 119 -4.90 -5.66 -43.03
CA MET A 119 -3.77 -6.58 -42.93
C MET A 119 -2.47 -5.85 -42.55
N ARG A 120 -1.66 -6.52 -41.71
CA ARG A 120 -0.27 -6.17 -41.32
C ARG A 120 -0.12 -4.74 -40.81
N VAL A 121 -0.29 -4.60 -39.49
CA VAL A 121 0.15 -3.41 -38.75
C VAL A 121 1.67 -3.29 -38.91
N GLU A 122 2.12 -2.20 -39.53
CA GLU A 122 3.53 -1.83 -39.55
C GLU A 122 4.03 -1.64 -38.09
N PRO A 123 5.34 -1.86 -37.81
CA PRO A 123 5.92 -1.72 -36.46
C PRO A 123 5.85 -0.30 -35.84
N SER A 124 5.12 0.62 -36.47
CA SER A 124 4.98 2.03 -36.10
C SER A 124 3.72 2.33 -35.27
N GLU A 125 2.80 1.37 -35.06
CA GLU A 125 1.73 1.53 -34.07
C GLU A 125 2.29 1.36 -32.65
N SER A 126 2.43 2.50 -31.96
CA SER A 126 2.96 2.60 -30.60
C SER A 126 2.33 1.58 -29.65
N LEU A 127 3.18 0.70 -29.08
CA LEU A 127 2.87 -0.25 -27.99
C LEU A 127 2.57 0.45 -26.64
N GLU A 128 2.07 1.69 -26.67
CA GLU A 128 1.81 2.48 -25.48
C GLU A 128 0.56 1.98 -24.77
N VAL A 129 0.74 1.54 -23.52
CA VAL A 129 -0.36 1.03 -22.70
C VAL A 129 -1.35 2.17 -22.36
N PRO A 130 -2.65 2.03 -22.69
CA PRO A 130 -3.64 3.06 -22.39
C PRO A 130 -3.71 3.39 -20.90
N ASN A 131 -3.93 4.66 -20.58
CA ASN A 131 -4.02 5.14 -19.19
C ASN A 131 -5.08 4.39 -18.36
N HIS A 132 -6.18 3.99 -18.99
CA HIS A 132 -7.25 3.20 -18.37
C HIS A 132 -6.73 1.86 -17.79
N CYS A 133 -5.81 1.19 -18.48
CA CYS A 133 -5.21 -0.06 -18.02
C CYS A 133 -4.42 0.14 -16.72
N PHE A 134 -3.71 1.27 -16.60
CA PHE A 134 -3.03 1.64 -15.36
C PHE A 134 -4.03 1.99 -14.24
N GLN A 135 -5.19 2.55 -14.56
CA GLN A 135 -6.23 2.81 -13.56
C GLN A 135 -6.84 1.51 -13.01
N LEU A 136 -7.11 0.54 -13.87
CA LEU A 136 -7.54 -0.81 -13.44
C LEU A 136 -6.44 -1.51 -12.63
N ALA A 137 -5.19 -1.43 -13.07
CA ALA A 137 -4.05 -2.00 -12.33
C ALA A 137 -3.90 -1.40 -10.93
N LYS A 138 -4.16 -0.09 -10.78
CA LYS A 138 -4.17 0.58 -9.47
C LYS A 138 -5.24 0.04 -8.54
N ALA A 139 -6.44 -0.19 -9.07
CA ALA A 139 -7.55 -0.77 -8.31
C ALA A 139 -7.30 -2.24 -7.98
N ALA A 140 -6.68 -3.00 -8.87
CA ALA A 140 -6.27 -4.38 -8.63
C ALA A 140 -5.21 -4.46 -7.51
N GLU A 141 -4.19 -3.61 -7.54
CA GLU A 141 -3.16 -3.57 -6.50
C GLU A 141 -3.76 -3.24 -5.12
N PHE A 142 -4.71 -2.30 -5.06
CA PHE A 142 -5.46 -2.00 -3.83
C PHE A 142 -6.12 -3.24 -3.23
N LEU A 143 -6.71 -4.10 -4.07
CA LEU A 143 -7.49 -5.25 -3.63
C LEU A 143 -6.64 -6.49 -3.29
N TYR A 144 -5.58 -6.73 -4.06
CA TYR A 144 -4.81 -7.99 -3.98
C TYR A 144 -3.38 -7.82 -3.44
N HIS A 145 -2.76 -6.66 -3.60
CA HIS A 145 -1.35 -6.34 -3.34
C HIS A 145 -0.39 -7.14 -4.23
N GLU A 146 -0.53 -8.47 -4.27
CA GLU A 146 0.03 -9.35 -5.30
C GLU A 146 -1.06 -9.65 -6.33
N VAL A 147 -0.98 -8.98 -7.48
CA VAL A 147 -1.99 -9.12 -8.53
C VAL A 147 -1.65 -10.34 -9.37
N ASP A 148 -2.57 -11.30 -9.43
CA ASP A 148 -2.40 -12.53 -10.18
C ASP A 148 -2.50 -12.29 -11.71
N PRO A 149 -1.95 -13.20 -12.54
CA PRO A 149 -1.98 -13.04 -13.99
C PRO A 149 -3.39 -12.93 -14.58
N ALA A 150 -4.40 -13.59 -14.01
CA ALA A 150 -5.77 -13.50 -14.52
C ALA A 150 -6.34 -12.10 -14.29
N THR A 151 -6.10 -11.52 -13.11
CA THR A 151 -6.47 -10.13 -12.83
C THR A 151 -5.70 -9.14 -13.70
N ILE A 152 -4.40 -9.35 -13.97
CA ILE A 152 -3.64 -8.51 -14.91
C ILE A 152 -4.28 -8.54 -16.31
N MET A 153 -4.71 -9.73 -16.75
CA MET A 153 -5.41 -9.87 -18.03
C MET A 153 -6.71 -9.06 -18.09
N THR A 154 -7.41 -8.84 -16.99
CA THR A 154 -8.60 -7.96 -16.97
C THR A 154 -8.26 -6.48 -17.19
N CYS A 155 -7.05 -6.05 -16.84
CA CYS A 155 -6.59 -4.67 -16.98
C CYS A 155 -6.22 -4.30 -18.42
N ILE A 156 -5.90 -5.29 -19.27
CA ILE A 156 -5.47 -5.11 -20.67
C ILE A 156 -6.69 -4.86 -21.58
N PRO A 157 -6.59 -4.06 -22.65
CA PRO A 157 -7.72 -3.81 -23.54
C PRO A 157 -8.03 -5.05 -24.39
N LYS A 158 -9.30 -5.28 -24.75
CA LYS A 158 -9.71 -6.47 -25.52
C LYS A 158 -9.01 -6.61 -26.86
N CYS A 159 -8.67 -5.51 -27.55
CA CYS A 159 -7.93 -5.58 -28.82
C CYS A 159 -6.61 -6.34 -28.66
N ALA A 160 -5.88 -6.12 -27.56
CA ALA A 160 -4.63 -6.84 -27.26
C ALA A 160 -4.87 -8.28 -26.74
N LYS A 161 -6.10 -8.64 -26.33
CA LYS A 161 -6.47 -10.01 -25.92
C LYS A 161 -6.83 -10.92 -27.09
N ARG A 162 -7.23 -10.37 -28.25
CA ARG A 162 -7.77 -11.13 -29.39
C ARG A 162 -6.78 -12.08 -30.05
N TYR A 163 -5.47 -11.82 -29.92
CA TYR A 163 -4.46 -12.72 -30.44
C TYR A 163 -4.36 -13.98 -29.57
N VAL A 164 -4.78 -15.11 -30.13
CA VAL A 164 -4.68 -16.43 -29.50
C VAL A 164 -3.22 -16.84 -29.44
N GLY A 165 -2.62 -16.83 -28.24
CA GLY A 165 -1.22 -17.24 -28.00
C GLY A 165 -0.37 -16.22 -27.23
N ARG A 166 0.95 -16.45 -27.18
CA ARG A 166 1.95 -15.48 -26.70
C ARG A 166 2.29 -14.50 -27.84
N SER A 167 1.40 -13.59 -28.18
CA SER A 167 1.79 -12.48 -29.05
C SER A 167 2.78 -11.60 -28.29
N HIS A 168 3.87 -11.16 -28.94
CA HIS A 168 4.86 -10.25 -28.35
C HIS A 168 4.20 -9.00 -27.74
N GLU A 169 3.14 -8.49 -28.36
CA GLU A 169 2.36 -7.34 -27.88
C GLU A 169 1.71 -7.61 -26.53
N LYS A 170 0.89 -8.67 -26.42
CA LYS A 170 0.26 -9.09 -25.15
C LYS A 170 1.28 -9.22 -24.01
N MET A 171 2.44 -9.82 -24.27
CA MET A 171 3.49 -9.92 -23.26
C MET A 171 4.09 -8.56 -22.89
N ALA A 172 4.24 -7.64 -23.84
CA ALA A 172 4.66 -6.27 -23.57
C ALA A 172 3.66 -5.55 -22.64
N TYR A 173 2.35 -5.68 -22.89
CA TYR A 173 1.31 -5.11 -22.02
C TYR A 173 1.36 -5.69 -20.60
N VAL A 174 1.45 -7.02 -20.47
CA VAL A 174 1.54 -7.71 -19.16
C VAL A 174 2.75 -7.19 -18.39
N ASN A 175 3.94 -7.20 -19.00
CA ASN A 175 5.18 -6.78 -18.34
C ASN A 175 5.13 -5.31 -17.87
N VAL A 176 4.54 -4.42 -18.68
CA VAL A 176 4.41 -3.00 -18.33
C VAL A 176 3.43 -2.80 -17.17
N ILE A 177 2.31 -3.54 -17.14
CA ILE A 177 1.34 -3.49 -16.05
C ILE A 177 1.92 -4.07 -14.75
N GLU A 178 2.60 -5.22 -14.82
CA GLU A 178 3.28 -5.82 -13.67
C GLU A 178 4.33 -4.88 -13.07
N ALA A 179 5.15 -4.26 -13.94
CA ALA A 179 6.14 -3.27 -13.51
C ALA A 179 5.48 -2.05 -12.85
N HIS A 180 4.31 -1.62 -13.34
CA HIS A 180 3.53 -0.55 -12.74
C HIS A 180 3.03 -0.93 -11.33
N VAL A 181 2.40 -2.09 -11.19
CA VAL A 181 1.92 -2.62 -9.90
C VAL A 181 3.07 -2.73 -8.90
N LYS A 182 4.21 -3.33 -9.29
CA LYS A 182 5.38 -3.47 -8.42
C LYS A 182 5.92 -2.11 -7.95
N ARG A 183 5.95 -1.11 -8.84
CA ARG A 183 6.36 0.25 -8.50
C ARG A 183 5.39 0.89 -7.51
N MET A 184 4.09 0.68 -7.69
CA MET A 184 3.07 1.17 -6.77
C MET A 184 3.22 0.58 -5.37
N SER A 185 3.29 -0.75 -5.25
CA SER A 185 3.45 -1.42 -3.95
C SER A 185 4.73 -0.95 -3.26
N THR A 186 5.83 -0.77 -4.02
CA THR A 186 7.07 -0.19 -3.48
C THR A 186 6.86 1.22 -2.91
N ASN A 187 6.07 2.06 -3.59
CA ASN A 187 5.78 3.40 -3.12
C ASN A 187 4.85 3.41 -1.89
N VAL A 188 3.86 2.51 -1.84
CA VAL A 188 3.01 2.32 -0.66
C VAL A 188 3.87 1.92 0.54
N ILE A 189 4.73 0.90 0.38
CA ILE A 189 5.64 0.44 1.43
C ILE A 189 6.54 1.58 1.92
N LYS A 190 7.16 2.34 1.01
CA LYS A 190 7.99 3.51 1.38
C LYS A 190 7.21 4.55 2.19
N ARG A 191 5.98 4.89 1.76
CA ARG A 191 5.13 5.84 2.50
C ARG A 191 4.71 5.28 3.85
N GLY A 192 4.37 3.99 3.93
CA GLY A 192 4.07 3.29 5.18
C GLY A 192 5.24 3.32 6.16
N ILE A 193 6.47 3.03 5.71
CA ILE A 193 7.68 3.11 6.53
C ILE A 193 7.88 4.53 7.08
N ASN A 194 7.67 5.56 6.26
CA ASN A 194 7.79 6.95 6.71
C ASN A 194 6.75 7.31 7.79
N ILE A 195 5.50 6.86 7.62
CA ILE A 195 4.45 7.03 8.63
C ILE A 195 4.79 6.24 9.90
N ALA A 196 5.27 5.00 9.79
CA ALA A 196 5.66 4.20 10.95
C ALA A 196 6.77 4.89 11.76
N ARG A 197 7.79 5.43 11.08
CA ARG A 197 8.86 6.22 11.72
C ARG A 197 8.30 7.44 12.45
N MET A 198 7.40 8.19 11.81
CA MET A 198 6.74 9.35 12.41
C MET A 198 5.91 8.97 13.65
N LEU A 199 5.04 7.96 13.55
CA LEU A 199 4.19 7.54 14.66
C LEU A 199 5.01 6.97 15.82
N VAL A 200 6.02 6.13 15.55
CA VAL A 200 6.90 5.61 16.60
C VAL A 200 7.64 6.76 17.27
N PHE A 201 8.17 7.72 16.52
CA PHE A 201 8.83 8.90 17.08
C PHE A 201 7.92 9.67 18.05
N HIS A 202 6.64 9.84 17.70
CA HIS A 202 5.68 10.54 18.58
C HIS A 202 5.22 9.73 19.79
N HIS A 203 5.20 8.39 19.70
CA HIS A 203 4.54 7.56 20.70
C HIS A 203 5.47 6.68 21.54
N VAL A 204 6.75 6.50 21.18
CA VAL A 204 7.67 5.56 21.85
C VAL A 204 7.83 5.80 23.35
N GLU A 205 7.70 7.05 23.80
CA GLU A 205 7.81 7.42 25.20
C GLU A 205 6.50 7.22 25.99
N THR A 206 5.39 6.94 25.32
CA THR A 206 4.12 6.68 25.99
C THR A 206 4.10 5.28 26.60
N TYR A 207 3.53 5.16 27.80
CA TYR A 207 3.31 3.85 28.45
C TYR A 207 2.46 2.94 27.57
N ASN A 208 1.41 3.49 26.95
CA ASN A 208 0.50 2.74 26.09
C ASN A 208 1.24 2.09 24.90
N PHE A 209 2.11 2.84 24.20
CA PHE A 209 2.91 2.28 23.12
C PHE A 209 3.78 1.11 23.60
N ARG A 210 4.54 1.29 24.68
CA ARG A 210 5.42 0.24 25.21
C ARG A 210 4.65 -1.01 25.65
N SER A 211 3.51 -0.81 26.32
CA SER A 211 2.64 -1.90 26.76
C SER A 211 2.10 -2.68 25.56
N MET A 212 1.57 -1.99 24.55
CA MET A 212 0.97 -2.63 23.38
C MET A 212 2.01 -3.33 22.50
N MET A 213 3.22 -2.80 22.37
CA MET A 213 4.31 -3.47 21.64
C MET A 213 4.87 -4.67 22.41
N GLY A 214 4.87 -4.64 23.75
CA GLY A 214 5.30 -5.75 24.59
C GLY A 214 4.31 -6.93 24.65
N GLN A 215 3.02 -6.69 24.39
CA GLN A 215 1.97 -7.72 24.34
C GLN A 215 1.96 -8.55 23.04
N GLY A 216 2.85 -8.26 22.08
CA GLY A 216 3.00 -9.01 20.85
C GLY A 216 2.22 -8.46 19.64
N GLY A 217 2.23 -9.22 18.54
CA GLY A 217 1.85 -8.73 17.21
C GLY A 217 0.41 -8.21 17.10
N HIS A 218 -0.56 -8.93 17.65
CA HIS A 218 -1.97 -8.52 17.57
C HIS A 218 -2.27 -7.22 18.32
N ALA A 219 -1.63 -7.00 19.47
CA ALA A 219 -1.75 -5.76 20.22
C ALA A 219 -1.12 -4.60 19.46
N GLY A 220 0.11 -4.78 18.95
CA GLY A 220 0.80 -3.78 18.13
C GLY A 220 0.01 -3.36 16.89
N ILE A 221 -0.56 -4.32 16.15
CA ILE A 221 -1.41 -4.01 14.97
C ILE A 221 -2.66 -3.22 15.38
N ARG A 222 -3.35 -3.60 16.46
CA ARG A 222 -4.53 -2.86 16.94
C ARG A 222 -4.16 -1.43 17.37
N TYR A 223 -3.02 -1.27 18.01
CA TYR A 223 -2.50 0.03 18.40
C TYR A 223 -2.25 0.92 17.18
N PHE A 224 -1.50 0.45 16.19
CA PHE A 224 -1.28 1.23 14.95
C PHE A 224 -2.59 1.52 14.23
N LYS A 225 -3.52 0.56 14.15
CA LYS A 225 -4.84 0.79 13.56
C LYS A 225 -5.58 1.97 14.19
N ALA A 226 -5.51 2.11 15.51
CA ALA A 226 -6.19 3.20 16.23
C ALA A 226 -5.58 4.59 15.92
N LEU A 227 -4.33 4.64 15.46
CA LEU A 227 -3.64 5.88 15.08
C LEU A 227 -3.87 6.28 13.62
N ILE A 228 -4.41 5.39 12.78
CA ILE A 228 -4.62 5.69 11.36
C ILE A 228 -5.84 6.59 11.21
N THR A 229 -5.61 7.78 10.65
CA THR A 229 -6.65 8.70 10.21
C THR A 229 -6.92 8.53 8.70
N PRO A 230 -8.05 9.04 8.17
CA PRO A 230 -8.28 9.11 6.74
C PRO A 230 -7.13 9.79 5.98
N ASP A 231 -6.54 10.85 6.54
CA ASP A 231 -5.42 11.55 5.90
C ASP A 231 -4.15 10.69 5.79
N ILE A 232 -3.85 9.91 6.84
CA ILE A 232 -2.76 8.92 6.80
C ILE A 232 -3.04 7.89 5.70
N ALA A 233 -4.28 7.40 5.62
CA ALA A 233 -4.66 6.42 4.62
C ALA A 233 -4.56 6.98 3.20
N LEU A 234 -5.06 8.20 2.96
CA LEU A 234 -4.93 8.92 1.69
C LEU A 234 -3.47 9.12 1.30
N TYR A 235 -2.61 9.47 2.25
CA TYR A 235 -1.18 9.62 1.99
C TYR A 235 -0.53 8.29 1.60
N VAL A 236 -0.74 7.23 2.38
CA VAL A 236 -0.13 5.91 2.14
C VAL A 236 -0.60 5.32 0.80
N LEU A 237 -1.90 5.41 0.50
CA LEU A 237 -2.55 4.84 -0.69
C LEU A 237 -2.87 5.91 -1.74
N ALA A 238 -2.06 6.95 -1.85
CA ALA A 238 -2.32 8.11 -2.70
C ALA A 238 -2.52 7.79 -4.19
N GLU A 239 -1.94 6.71 -4.72
CA GLU A 239 -2.15 6.32 -6.11
C GLU A 239 -3.44 5.52 -6.32
N GLN A 240 -3.81 4.70 -5.35
CA GLN A 240 -5.00 3.86 -5.34
C GLN A 240 -6.25 4.73 -5.17
N PHE A 241 -6.21 5.73 -4.29
CA PHE A 241 -7.32 6.68 -4.11
C PHE A 241 -7.52 7.67 -5.27
N LYS A 242 -6.68 7.61 -6.33
CA LYS A 242 -7.00 8.26 -7.62
C LYS A 242 -8.07 7.50 -8.40
N VAL A 243 -8.27 6.21 -8.10
CA VAL A 243 -9.16 5.31 -8.85
C VAL A 243 -10.22 4.65 -7.98
N VAL A 244 -9.95 4.42 -6.69
CA VAL A 244 -10.93 4.01 -5.68
C VAL A 244 -11.48 5.26 -5.01
N ASP A 245 -12.79 5.40 -4.89
CA ASP A 245 -13.39 6.61 -4.33
C ASP A 245 -13.13 6.75 -2.81
N PRO A 246 -12.29 7.71 -2.37
CA PRO A 246 -12.07 7.93 -0.95
C PRO A 246 -13.32 8.46 -0.23
N ALA A 247 -14.20 9.22 -0.92
CA ALA A 247 -15.41 9.74 -0.30
C ALA A 247 -16.34 8.58 0.08
N PHE A 248 -16.55 7.63 -0.84
CA PHE A 248 -17.27 6.39 -0.57
C PHE A 248 -16.68 5.60 0.62
N VAL A 249 -15.37 5.38 0.62
CA VAL A 249 -14.71 4.53 1.64
C VAL A 249 -14.76 5.18 3.02
N PHE A 250 -14.54 6.49 3.13
CA PHE A 250 -14.41 7.17 4.41
C PHE A 250 -15.70 7.81 4.91
N ASN A 251 -16.78 7.89 4.13
CA ASN A 251 -18.09 8.37 4.59
C ASN A 251 -18.56 7.58 5.82
N GLU A 252 -18.92 8.29 6.90
CA GLU A 252 -19.29 7.69 8.20
C GLU A 252 -20.75 7.20 8.25
N GLY A 253 -21.60 7.68 7.34
CA GLY A 253 -23.00 7.29 7.24
C GLY A 253 -23.17 5.79 6.98
N LYS A 254 -24.21 5.20 7.59
CA LYS A 254 -24.64 3.84 7.25
C LYS A 254 -25.40 3.92 5.93
N ARG A 255 -25.01 3.12 4.94
CA ARG A 255 -25.70 3.10 3.64
C ARG A 255 -27.02 2.35 3.76
N ALA A 256 -28.03 2.81 3.02
CA ALA A 256 -29.32 2.13 2.96
C ALA A 256 -29.22 0.76 2.26
N ASN A 257 -28.38 0.68 1.22
CA ASN A 257 -28.13 -0.56 0.49
C ASN A 257 -27.10 -1.44 1.23
N ALA A 258 -27.53 -2.64 1.62
CA ALA A 258 -26.70 -3.60 2.36
C ALA A 258 -25.46 -4.08 1.57
N LEU A 259 -25.55 -4.18 0.23
CA LEU A 259 -24.42 -4.57 -0.61
C LEU A 259 -23.37 -3.47 -0.66
N GLU A 260 -23.79 -2.21 -0.84
CA GLU A 260 -22.87 -1.06 -0.82
C GLU A 260 -22.22 -0.89 0.55
N GLU A 261 -22.98 -1.09 1.62
CA GLU A 261 -22.46 -1.07 2.98
C GLU A 261 -21.40 -2.17 3.19
N LYS A 262 -21.64 -3.36 2.66
CA LYS A 262 -20.66 -4.46 2.68
C LYS A 262 -19.39 -4.08 1.92
N VAL A 263 -19.50 -3.55 0.70
CA VAL A 263 -18.36 -3.08 -0.10
C VAL A 263 -17.56 -2.02 0.65
N ARG A 264 -18.24 -1.03 1.24
CA ARG A 264 -17.63 0.04 2.04
C ARG A 264 -16.88 -0.52 3.25
N SER A 265 -17.53 -1.40 4.01
CA SER A 265 -16.94 -2.07 5.17
C SER A 265 -15.70 -2.87 4.79
N ASP A 266 -15.75 -3.60 3.68
CA ASP A 266 -14.65 -4.40 3.15
C ASP A 266 -13.47 -3.52 2.70
N CYS A 267 -13.74 -2.42 1.99
CA CYS A 267 -12.71 -1.43 1.64
C CYS A 267 -12.04 -0.83 2.88
N ARG A 268 -12.82 -0.49 3.92
CA ARG A 268 -12.29 0.00 5.20
C ARG A 268 -11.40 -1.04 5.88
N LYS A 269 -11.77 -2.33 5.84
CA LYS A 269 -10.92 -3.40 6.39
C LYS A 269 -9.59 -3.46 5.65
N ILE A 270 -9.60 -3.45 4.32
CA ILE A 270 -8.38 -3.42 3.49
C ILE A 270 -7.50 -2.24 3.90
N VAL A 271 -8.06 -1.03 3.92
CA VAL A 271 -7.32 0.21 4.21
C VAL A 271 -6.75 0.21 5.63
N PHE A 272 -7.60 0.09 6.64
CA PHE A 272 -7.16 0.28 8.02
C PHE A 272 -6.33 -0.89 8.55
N TYR A 273 -6.69 -2.13 8.24
CA TYR A 273 -5.89 -3.27 8.68
C TYR A 273 -4.65 -3.48 7.80
N GLY A 274 -4.74 -3.28 6.48
CA GLY A 274 -3.58 -3.38 5.59
C GLY A 274 -2.50 -2.36 5.93
N ILE A 275 -2.88 -1.10 6.17
CA ILE A 275 -1.93 -0.08 6.63
C ILE A 275 -1.42 -0.42 8.04
N ALA A 276 -2.27 -0.85 8.97
CA ALA A 276 -1.81 -1.20 10.32
C ALA A 276 -0.78 -2.35 10.33
N LEU A 277 -0.97 -3.36 9.49
CA LEU A 277 -0.01 -4.44 9.26
C LEU A 277 1.31 -3.89 8.71
N LEU A 278 1.23 -3.04 7.67
CA LEU A 278 2.41 -2.40 7.08
C LEU A 278 3.19 -1.56 8.11
N LEU A 279 2.50 -0.80 8.94
CA LEU A 279 3.12 0.03 9.98
C LEU A 279 3.77 -0.84 11.07
N PHE A 280 3.09 -1.90 11.50
CA PHE A 280 3.60 -2.81 12.51
C PHE A 280 4.83 -3.58 12.02
N ASP A 281 4.81 -4.11 10.79
CA ASP A 281 5.97 -4.78 10.22
C ASP A 281 7.12 -3.81 9.96
N SER A 282 6.83 -2.59 9.51
CA SER A 282 7.85 -1.54 9.41
C SER A 282 8.47 -1.24 10.78
N TYR A 283 7.66 -1.20 11.85
CA TYR A 283 8.19 -1.09 13.20
C TYR A 283 9.07 -2.29 13.55
N ARG A 284 8.55 -3.51 13.44
CA ARG A 284 9.22 -4.75 13.86
C ARG A 284 10.53 -5.00 13.12
N TYR A 285 10.54 -4.84 11.79
CA TYR A 285 11.68 -5.23 10.95
C TYR A 285 12.61 -4.08 10.60
N LEU A 286 12.18 -2.81 10.76
CA LEU A 286 12.99 -1.66 10.36
C LEU A 286 13.32 -0.67 11.46
N ILE A 287 12.56 -0.65 12.57
CA ILE A 287 12.72 0.34 13.64
C ILE A 287 13.15 -0.33 14.95
N GLN A 288 12.45 -1.38 15.36
CA GLN A 288 12.78 -2.17 16.54
C GLN A 288 14.11 -2.90 16.29
N LYS A 289 15.07 -2.66 17.17
CA LYS A 289 16.32 -3.43 17.19
C LYS A 289 16.18 -4.56 18.19
N GLU A 290 16.56 -5.77 17.82
CA GLU A 290 16.86 -6.80 18.81
C GLU A 290 18.01 -6.29 19.67
N ALA A 291 17.85 -6.33 20.99
CA ALA A 291 18.98 -6.17 21.89
C ALA A 291 19.97 -7.29 21.57
N GLY A 292 21.24 -6.94 21.32
CA GLY A 292 22.26 -7.92 20.99
C GLY A 292 22.36 -9.04 22.02
N ASP A 293 22.86 -10.18 21.59
CA ASP A 293 22.87 -11.46 22.30
C ASP A 293 23.81 -11.42 23.53
N GLY A 294 23.51 -10.61 24.56
CA GLY A 294 24.21 -10.55 25.86
C GLY A 294 25.69 -10.10 25.85
N ASN A 295 26.39 -10.21 24.71
CA ASN A 295 27.83 -10.00 24.55
C ASN A 295 28.18 -8.57 24.11
N GLY A 296 27.26 -7.60 24.28
CA GLY A 296 27.52 -6.19 24.01
C GLY A 296 27.65 -5.78 22.54
N ALA A 297 27.74 -6.73 21.60
CA ALA A 297 27.70 -6.43 20.17
C ALA A 297 26.24 -6.27 19.71
N ALA A 298 25.83 -5.03 19.42
CA ALA A 298 24.58 -4.79 18.72
C ALA A 298 24.64 -5.51 17.35
N LYS A 299 23.67 -6.38 17.05
CA LYS A 299 23.54 -6.98 15.71
C LYS A 299 23.55 -5.85 14.67
N VAL A 300 24.42 -5.98 13.67
CA VAL A 300 24.47 -5.02 12.55
C VAL A 300 23.10 -5.04 11.88
N PHE A 301 22.39 -3.92 11.97
CA PHE A 301 21.05 -3.81 11.40
C PHE A 301 21.13 -3.83 9.87
N ASN A 302 20.57 -4.86 9.24
CA ASN A 302 20.49 -4.97 7.80
C ASN A 302 19.17 -4.37 7.30
N GLU A 303 19.19 -3.09 6.91
CA GLU A 303 18.02 -2.38 6.40
C GLU A 303 17.42 -3.04 5.15
N ALA A 304 18.27 -3.55 4.26
CA ALA A 304 17.83 -4.19 3.03
C ALA A 304 17.05 -5.48 3.33
N ALA A 305 17.53 -6.31 4.26
CA ALA A 305 16.81 -7.51 4.70
C ALA A 305 15.46 -7.16 5.34
N GLY A 306 15.42 -6.14 6.20
CA GLY A 306 14.17 -5.67 6.79
C GLY A 306 13.15 -5.18 5.75
N ILE A 307 13.61 -4.46 4.71
CA ILE A 307 12.74 -4.01 3.61
C ILE A 307 12.19 -5.20 2.84
N GLU A 308 12.99 -6.25 2.64
CA GLU A 308 12.54 -7.46 1.95
C GLU A 308 11.46 -8.20 2.74
N TYR A 309 11.63 -8.35 4.06
CA TYR A 309 10.60 -8.94 4.93
C TYR A 309 9.28 -8.16 4.84
N VAL A 310 9.33 -6.83 4.93
CA VAL A 310 8.13 -5.99 4.79
C VAL A 310 7.49 -6.18 3.41
N ARG A 311 8.29 -6.27 2.34
CA ARG A 311 7.77 -6.47 0.99
C ARG A 311 7.07 -7.81 0.82
N GLU A 312 7.67 -8.89 1.34
CA GLU A 312 7.10 -10.22 1.21
C GLU A 312 5.81 -10.36 2.02
N ASN A 313 5.79 -9.82 3.24
CA ASN A 313 4.59 -9.78 4.06
C ASN A 313 3.48 -8.93 3.42
N TYR A 314 3.83 -7.79 2.80
CA TYR A 314 2.85 -6.90 2.15
C TYR A 314 1.99 -7.61 1.11
N LYS A 315 2.57 -8.53 0.32
CA LYS A 315 1.82 -9.36 -0.64
C LYS A 315 0.73 -10.21 0.02
N GLN A 316 1.00 -10.67 1.25
CA GLN A 316 0.15 -11.58 2.01
C GLN A 316 -0.89 -10.86 2.88
N TYR A 317 -0.79 -9.54 3.08
CA TYR A 317 -1.67 -8.81 4.00
C TYR A 317 -3.15 -8.93 3.67
N THR A 318 -3.51 -9.14 2.42
CA THR A 318 -4.91 -9.34 2.03
C THR A 318 -5.47 -10.67 2.56
N CYS A 319 -4.61 -11.63 2.89
CA CYS A 319 -4.97 -12.96 3.37
C CYS A 319 -4.95 -13.11 4.90
N TRP A 320 -4.67 -12.04 5.66
CA TRP A 320 -4.40 -12.12 7.09
C TRP A 320 -5.48 -11.48 7.97
N GLY A 321 -5.86 -12.15 9.06
CA GLY A 321 -6.77 -11.55 10.05
C GLY A 321 -8.10 -11.07 9.42
N PRO A 322 -8.55 -9.84 9.71
CA PRO A 322 -9.81 -9.32 9.19
C PRO A 322 -9.87 -9.10 7.68
N THR A 323 -8.74 -8.89 6.99
CA THR A 323 -8.72 -8.70 5.53
C THR A 323 -9.01 -10.01 4.79
N LYS A 324 -8.69 -11.17 5.38
CA LYS A 324 -9.04 -12.49 4.82
C LYS A 324 -10.54 -12.67 4.54
N LYS A 325 -11.39 -11.98 5.32
CA LYS A 325 -12.86 -12.07 5.24
C LYS A 325 -13.46 -11.11 4.22
N VAL A 326 -12.66 -10.28 3.58
CA VAL A 326 -13.11 -9.30 2.59
C VAL A 326 -13.46 -10.02 1.29
N SER A 327 -14.61 -9.69 0.68
CA SER A 327 -14.87 -10.15 -0.68
C SER A 327 -13.90 -9.47 -1.66
N ARG A 328 -13.31 -10.26 -2.54
CA ARG A 328 -12.35 -9.79 -3.55
C ARG A 328 -12.97 -9.73 -4.94
N GLU A 329 -14.16 -9.15 -5.01
CA GLU A 329 -14.85 -8.89 -6.27
C GLU A 329 -14.30 -7.60 -6.89
N PHE A 330 -13.41 -7.74 -7.89
CA PHE A 330 -12.74 -6.59 -8.51
C PHE A 330 -13.72 -5.56 -9.09
N GLY A 331 -14.80 -6.04 -9.74
CA GLY A 331 -15.86 -5.20 -10.29
C GLY A 331 -16.71 -4.46 -9.24
N ALA A 332 -16.72 -4.90 -7.98
CA ALA A 332 -17.48 -4.28 -6.91
C ALA A 332 -16.74 -3.12 -6.23
N LEU A 333 -15.50 -2.81 -6.62
CA LEU A 333 -14.80 -1.67 -6.04
C LEU A 333 -15.50 -0.35 -6.40
N PRO A 334 -15.56 0.61 -5.47
CA PRO A 334 -16.14 1.93 -5.74
C PRO A 334 -15.16 2.74 -6.59
N ALA A 335 -15.51 2.99 -7.85
CA ALA A 335 -14.71 3.79 -8.76
C ALA A 335 -14.78 5.28 -8.38
N SER A 336 -13.62 5.95 -8.38
CA SER A 336 -13.52 7.38 -8.16
C SER A 336 -14.20 8.16 -9.30
N PRO A 337 -14.83 9.32 -9.03
CA PRO A 337 -15.29 10.21 -10.09
C PRO A 337 -14.17 10.68 -11.04
N LYS A 338 -12.91 10.60 -10.58
CA LYS A 338 -11.70 10.91 -11.36
C LYS A 338 -11.18 9.72 -12.15
N PHE A 339 -11.93 8.64 -12.24
CA PHE A 339 -11.62 7.49 -13.08
C PHE A 339 -11.80 7.87 -14.56
N VAL A 340 -10.81 8.60 -15.11
CA VAL A 340 -10.86 9.14 -16.47
C VAL A 340 -10.63 8.02 -17.49
N ILE A 341 -11.69 7.59 -18.17
CA ILE A 341 -11.57 6.96 -19.49
C ILE A 341 -11.18 8.07 -20.46
N ARG A 342 -9.87 8.26 -20.74
CA ARG A 342 -9.48 9.15 -21.84
C ARG A 342 -10.08 8.55 -23.10
N LYS A 343 -11.12 9.19 -23.66
CA LYS A 343 -11.50 8.98 -25.07
C LYS A 343 -10.24 9.27 -25.86
N ASN A 344 -9.64 8.25 -26.47
CA ASN A 344 -8.58 8.42 -27.45
C ASN A 344 -9.17 9.15 -28.67
N ILE A 345 -9.38 10.47 -28.57
CA ILE A 345 -9.60 11.33 -29.73
C ILE A 345 -8.20 11.72 -30.20
N ARG A 346 -7.56 10.83 -30.98
CA ARG A 346 -6.61 11.33 -31.98
C ARG A 346 -7.48 11.98 -33.04
N LYS A 347 -7.62 13.32 -32.98
CA LYS A 347 -8.08 14.07 -34.16
C LYS A 347 -7.09 13.73 -35.28
N PRO A 348 -7.54 13.35 -36.49
CA PRO A 348 -6.63 13.24 -37.61
C PRO A 348 -5.94 14.60 -37.76
N LYS A 349 -4.60 14.60 -37.80
CA LYS A 349 -3.85 15.74 -38.33
C LYS A 349 -4.30 15.86 -39.77
N VAL A 350 -5.19 16.81 -40.04
CA VAL A 350 -5.37 17.36 -41.38
C VAL A 350 -3.99 17.90 -41.76
N SER A 351 -3.30 17.20 -42.66
CA SER A 351 -2.12 17.76 -43.31
C SER A 351 -2.57 19.05 -43.96
N ARG A 352 -2.05 20.16 -43.45
CA ARG A 352 -2.15 21.46 -44.11
C ARG A 352 -1.57 21.29 -45.51
N THR A 353 -2.38 21.69 -46.48
CA THR A 353 -2.05 22.04 -47.85
C THR A 353 -0.62 22.58 -47.97
N LEU A 354 0.25 21.86 -48.68
CA LEU A 354 1.44 22.46 -49.29
C LEU A 354 0.99 22.99 -50.64
N GLY A 355 0.66 24.28 -50.64
CA GLY A 355 0.81 25.09 -51.84
C GLY A 355 2.30 25.27 -52.16
N ASN A 356 2.54 25.64 -53.42
CA ASN A 356 3.81 25.94 -54.08
C ASN A 356 4.58 24.68 -54.48
N GLY A 357 4.63 24.33 -55.76
CA GLY A 357 4.97 25.21 -56.87
C GLY A 357 6.48 25.20 -56.99
N ASN A 358 7.01 24.34 -57.86
CA ASN A 358 8.37 24.42 -58.36
C ASN A 358 8.34 24.08 -59.85
N THR A 359 8.35 25.15 -60.62
CA THR A 359 8.96 25.29 -61.94
C THR A 359 10.34 24.63 -61.99
N TRP A 360 10.53 23.82 -63.03
CA TRP A 360 11.83 23.35 -63.50
C TRP A 360 12.38 24.36 -64.50
N THR A 361 13.57 24.92 -64.23
CA THR A 361 14.84 24.69 -64.96
C THR A 361 15.78 25.87 -64.74
N ASP A 362 16.94 25.56 -64.16
CA ASP A 362 18.18 26.34 -64.29
C ASP A 362 18.56 26.47 -65.77
N SER A 363 19.04 27.65 -66.16
CA SER A 363 20.30 27.83 -66.91
C SER A 363 20.51 29.34 -67.13
N ASP A 364 21.41 29.91 -66.34
CA ASP A 364 22.16 31.10 -66.75
C ASP A 364 23.15 30.71 -67.86
N SER A 365 23.18 31.46 -68.96
CA SER A 365 24.42 31.76 -69.69
C SER A 365 24.19 32.96 -70.61
N GLU A 366 25.05 33.95 -70.42
CA GLU A 366 25.31 35.11 -71.26
C GLU A 366 25.56 34.71 -72.73
N LEU A 367 25.13 35.56 -73.67
CA LEU A 367 26.00 36.34 -74.58
C LEU A 367 25.19 36.89 -75.77
N ASP A 368 25.34 38.20 -75.97
CA ASP A 368 25.06 39.07 -77.13
C ASP A 368 23.63 39.24 -77.68
#